data_AF-A0A2M6UQZ8-F1
#
_entry.id   AF-A0A2M6UQZ8-F1
#
_cell.length_a   1.000
_cell.length_b   1.000
_cell.length_c   1.000
_cell.angle_alpha   90.00
_cell.angle_beta   90.00
_cell.angle_gamma   90.00
#
_symmetry.space_group_name_H-M   'P 1'
#
loop_
_entity.id
_entity.type
_entity.pdbx_description
1 polymer ?
#
loop_
_entity_poly.entity_id
_entity_poly.type
_entity_poly.pdbx_seq_one_letter_code
_entity_poly.pdbx_strand_id
1 'polypeptide(L)'
;MNTLIKITEQTIDQETVQAVNARELYTFLEVNSNFRDWIKNRIKEYGFLENKDFISFAKILAKPNASQENQSVMSFGKNLPKSKGGRPSTEYHITLDMAKELSMVERNEKGRQARRYFIECEKKLRNQSVDYDRDTRFDLPSYWEGMNAGEKVLYLLGPIHMRLIDAFRVDEENRKYKALIKEAKQVLAKSIVKAA
;
A
#
# COMPACT_ATOMS: atom_id res chain seq x y z
N MET A 1 -1.92 19.01 -4.93
CA MET A 1 -1.53 18.03 -5.97
C MET A 1 -2.81 17.44 -6.53
N ASN A 2 -3.04 17.49 -7.85
CA ASN A 2 -4.22 16.87 -8.45
C ASN A 2 -3.98 15.36 -8.53
N THR A 3 -4.78 14.56 -7.80
CA THR A 3 -4.72 13.10 -7.86
C THR A 3 -5.41 12.63 -9.14
N LEU A 4 -4.62 12.19 -10.12
CA LEU A 4 -5.10 11.75 -11.43
C LEU A 4 -5.74 10.36 -11.38
N ILE A 5 -5.19 9.47 -10.54
CA ILE A 5 -5.65 8.09 -10.37
C ILE A 5 -5.74 7.83 -8.86
N LYS A 6 -6.89 7.33 -8.40
CA LYS A 6 -7.10 7.01 -6.99
C LYS A 6 -6.45 5.67 -6.67
N ILE A 7 -5.58 5.67 -5.65
CA ILE A 7 -4.97 4.46 -5.11
C ILE A 7 -5.74 4.10 -3.82
N THR A 8 -6.14 2.84 -3.70
CA THR A 8 -6.84 2.29 -2.54
C THR A 8 -6.10 1.08 -2.03
N GLU A 9 -6.04 0.88 -0.72
CA GLU A 9 -5.54 -0.35 -0.13
C GLU A 9 -6.59 -1.44 -0.28
N GLN A 10 -6.19 -2.60 -0.82
CA GLN A 10 -7.04 -3.77 -0.96
C GLN A 10 -6.27 -5.00 -0.49
N THR A 11 -6.99 -5.97 0.06
CA THR A 11 -6.38 -7.26 0.44
C THR A 11 -6.39 -8.19 -0.77
N ILE A 12 -5.22 -8.45 -1.35
CA ILE A 12 -5.03 -9.47 -2.38
C ILE A 12 -4.20 -10.59 -1.75
N ASP A 13 -4.73 -11.82 -1.77
CA ASP A 13 -4.09 -13.01 -1.20
C ASP A 13 -3.59 -12.86 0.25
N GLN A 14 -4.40 -12.22 1.10
CA GLN A 14 -4.09 -11.92 2.53
C GLN A 14 -3.01 -10.85 2.76
N GLU A 15 -2.47 -10.24 1.71
CA GLU A 15 -1.55 -9.10 1.79
C GLU A 15 -2.27 -7.77 1.48
N THR A 16 -1.94 -6.71 2.22
CA THR A 16 -2.41 -5.35 1.93
C THR A 16 -1.60 -4.75 0.80
N VAL A 17 -2.20 -4.68 -0.38
CA VAL A 17 -1.55 -4.13 -1.58
C VAL A 17 -2.22 -2.83 -2.03
N GLN A 18 -1.41 -1.96 -2.63
CA GLN A 18 -1.91 -0.77 -3.30
C GLN A 18 -2.59 -1.17 -4.61
N ALA A 19 -3.90 -0.93 -4.69
CA ALA A 19 -4.74 -1.27 -5.82
C ALA A 19 -5.39 -0.04 -6.45
N VAL A 20 -5.74 -0.18 -7.73
CA VAL A 20 -6.41 0.83 -8.54
C VAL A 20 -7.71 0.24 -9.10
N ASN A 21 -8.77 1.04 -9.17
CA ASN A 21 -10.00 0.62 -9.84
C ASN A 21 -9.79 0.59 -11.37
N ALA A 22 -9.96 -0.57 -11.98
CA ALA A 22 -9.71 -0.73 -13.41
C ALA A 22 -10.63 0.11 -14.30
N ARG A 23 -11.86 0.43 -13.85
CA ARG A 23 -12.80 1.27 -14.61
C ARG A 23 -12.37 2.73 -14.61
N GLU A 24 -11.86 3.21 -13.48
CA GLU A 24 -11.31 4.57 -13.38
C GLU A 24 -10.08 4.70 -14.29
N LEU A 25 -9.17 3.73 -14.23
CA LEU A 25 -8.01 3.69 -15.12
C LEU A 25 -8.42 3.64 -16.59
N TYR A 26 -9.35 2.76 -16.95
CA TYR A 26 -9.89 2.66 -18.31
C TYR A 26 -10.48 3.97 -18.82
N THR A 27 -11.26 4.66 -17.97
CA THR A 27 -11.87 5.95 -18.29
C THR A 27 -10.81 7.02 -18.49
N PHE A 28 -9.81 7.04 -17.62
CA PHE A 28 -8.69 7.97 -17.72
C PHE A 28 -7.86 7.75 -19.00
N LEU A 29 -7.67 6.50 -19.41
CA LEU A 29 -6.93 6.14 -20.61
C LEU A 29 -7.73 6.42 -21.90
N GLU A 30 -9.02 6.76 -21.84
CA GLU A 30 -9.85 7.06 -23.03
C GLU A 30 -9.76 5.94 -24.09
N VAL A 31 -9.83 4.69 -23.63
CA VAL A 31 -9.73 3.52 -24.52
C VAL A 31 -11.02 3.37 -25.35
N ASN A 32 -10.87 3.27 -26.67
CA ASN A 32 -12.01 3.22 -27.60
C ASN A 32 -12.81 1.90 -27.55
N SER A 33 -12.20 0.79 -27.12
CA SER A 33 -12.86 -0.51 -27.04
C SER A 33 -13.68 -0.65 -25.76
N ASN A 34 -14.75 -1.46 -25.78
CA ASN A 34 -15.55 -1.75 -24.58
C ASN A 34 -14.70 -2.29 -23.42
N PHE A 35 -14.90 -1.76 -22.21
CA PHE A 35 -14.16 -2.14 -20.99
C PHE A 35 -14.04 -3.67 -20.79
N ARG A 36 -15.13 -4.42 -21.00
CA ARG A 36 -15.15 -5.88 -20.79
C ARG A 36 -14.17 -6.61 -21.70
N ASP A 37 -14.15 -6.24 -22.97
CA ASP A 37 -13.30 -6.91 -23.97
C ASP A 37 -11.87 -6.46 -23.78
N TRP A 38 -11.68 -5.16 -23.52
CA TRP A 38 -10.39 -4.58 -23.17
C TRP A 38 -9.70 -5.31 -22.02
N ILE A 39 -10.34 -5.37 -20.84
CA ILE A 39 -9.69 -5.95 -19.65
C ILE A 39 -9.41 -7.44 -19.82
N LYS A 40 -10.33 -8.19 -20.46
CA LYS A 40 -10.14 -9.62 -20.74
C LYS A 40 -9.00 -9.87 -21.71
N ASN A 41 -8.91 -9.06 -22.78
CA ASN A 41 -7.86 -9.19 -23.76
C ASN A 41 -6.50 -8.88 -23.12
N ARG A 42 -6.40 -7.82 -22.31
CA ARG A 42 -5.16 -7.47 -21.60
C ARG A 42 -4.74 -8.51 -20.57
N ILE A 43 -5.67 -9.04 -19.79
CA ILE A 43 -5.39 -10.15 -18.86
C ILE A 43 -4.82 -11.35 -19.61
N LYS A 44 -5.41 -11.71 -20.75
CA LYS A 44 -4.97 -12.86 -21.55
C LYS A 44 -3.62 -12.62 -22.25
N GLU A 45 -3.43 -11.43 -22.81
CA GLU A 45 -2.26 -11.06 -23.62
C GLU A 45 -0.99 -10.96 -22.76
N TYR A 46 -1.10 -10.39 -21.56
CA TYR A 46 0.02 -10.15 -20.65
C TYR A 46 0.13 -11.23 -19.55
N GLY A 47 -0.81 -12.18 -19.50
CA GLY A 47 -0.75 -13.31 -18.57
C GLY A 47 -1.00 -12.94 -17.11
N PHE A 48 -1.78 -11.88 -16.85
CA PHE A 48 -2.12 -11.46 -15.49
C PHE A 48 -2.91 -12.55 -14.75
N LEU A 49 -2.57 -12.79 -13.48
CA LEU A 49 -3.14 -13.83 -12.65
C LEU A 49 -4.16 -13.27 -11.65
N GLU A 50 -5.32 -13.92 -11.56
CA GLU A 50 -6.35 -13.61 -10.57
C GLU A 50 -5.85 -13.97 -9.16
N ASN A 51 -6.14 -13.10 -8.18
CA ASN A 51 -5.61 -13.12 -6.81
C ASN A 51 -4.11 -12.84 -6.68
N LYS A 52 -3.44 -12.39 -7.74
CA LYS A 52 -2.08 -11.87 -7.67
C LYS A 52 -2.00 -10.47 -8.25
N ASP A 53 -2.39 -10.33 -9.52
CA ASP A 53 -2.33 -9.06 -10.25
C ASP A 53 -3.66 -8.31 -10.22
N PHE A 54 -4.77 -9.03 -10.03
CA PHE A 54 -6.09 -8.42 -9.90
C PHE A 54 -7.08 -9.29 -9.11
N ILE A 55 -8.15 -8.65 -8.65
CA ILE A 55 -9.35 -9.28 -8.11
C ILE A 55 -10.55 -8.83 -8.94
N SER A 56 -11.44 -9.76 -9.26
CA SER A 56 -12.71 -9.49 -9.92
C SER A 56 -13.88 -9.72 -8.95
N PHE A 57 -14.88 -8.84 -8.97
CA PHE A 57 -16.13 -9.06 -8.23
C PHE A 57 -17.33 -8.58 -9.03
N ALA A 58 -18.47 -9.23 -8.78
CA ALA A 58 -19.72 -8.82 -9.40
C ALA A 58 -20.39 -7.74 -8.56
N LYS A 59 -20.61 -6.56 -9.15
CA LYS A 59 -21.45 -5.54 -8.55
C LYS A 59 -22.92 -5.94 -8.74
N ILE A 60 -23.53 -6.37 -7.64
CA ILE A 60 -24.97 -6.59 -7.58
C ILE A 60 -25.61 -5.22 -7.32
N LEU A 61 -26.36 -4.69 -8.29
CA LEU A 61 -27.18 -3.51 -8.06
C LEU A 61 -28.34 -3.91 -7.13
N ALA A 62 -28.20 -3.65 -5.83
CA ALA A 62 -29.32 -3.75 -4.91
C ALA A 62 -30.36 -2.67 -5.26
N LYS A 63 -31.65 -3.02 -5.18
CA LYS A 63 -32.76 -2.08 -5.40
C LYS A 63 -32.60 -0.83 -4.50
N PRO A 64 -33.08 0.35 -4.94
CA PRO A 64 -32.84 1.64 -4.26
C PRO A 64 -33.37 1.76 -2.82
N ASN A 65 -34.09 0.76 -2.31
CA ASN A 65 -34.71 0.79 -0.97
C ASN A 65 -34.07 -0.19 0.03
N ALA A 66 -32.87 -0.71 -0.25
CA ALA A 66 -32.12 -1.53 0.70
C ALA A 66 -31.18 -0.64 1.52
N SER A 67 -31.25 -0.77 2.85
CA SER A 67 -30.35 -0.15 3.83
C SER A 67 -28.88 -0.31 3.41
N GLN A 68 -28.10 0.75 3.61
CA GLN A 68 -26.72 0.95 3.16
C GLN A 68 -25.73 -0.16 3.59
N GLU A 69 -26.13 -1.08 4.46
CA GLU A 69 -25.33 -2.20 4.93
C GLU A 69 -25.20 -3.37 3.92
N ASN A 70 -26.00 -3.39 2.86
CA ASN A 70 -25.95 -4.44 1.83
C ASN A 70 -25.21 -4.03 0.53
N GLN A 71 -24.38 -2.98 0.57
CA GLN A 71 -23.92 -2.29 -0.64
C GLN A 71 -22.69 -2.90 -1.35
N SER A 72 -22.03 -3.91 -0.79
CA SER A 72 -20.98 -4.64 -1.51
C SER A 72 -20.75 -6.03 -0.90
N VAL A 73 -21.51 -7.04 -1.33
CA VAL A 73 -21.11 -8.42 -1.06
C VAL A 73 -19.93 -8.71 -1.99
N MET A 74 -18.70 -8.57 -1.48
CA MET A 74 -17.49 -9.01 -2.17
C MET A 74 -17.53 -10.54 -2.26
N SER A 75 -18.10 -11.06 -3.35
CA SER A 75 -18.17 -12.49 -3.59
C SER A 75 -16.96 -12.90 -4.43
N PHE A 76 -15.94 -13.43 -3.75
CA PHE A 76 -14.74 -14.01 -4.34
C PHE A 76 -15.09 -15.42 -4.85
N GLY A 77 -15.63 -15.53 -6.07
CA GLY A 77 -15.82 -16.84 -6.69
C GLY A 77 -16.87 -16.92 -7.78
N LYS A 78 -16.71 -17.94 -8.64
CA LYS A 78 -17.63 -18.30 -9.74
C LYS A 78 -19.03 -18.74 -9.30
N ASN A 79 -19.29 -18.85 -7.99
CA ASN A 79 -20.58 -19.25 -7.42
C ASN A 79 -21.41 -18.01 -7.08
N LEU A 80 -21.84 -17.29 -8.11
CA LEU A 80 -22.66 -16.10 -7.94
C LEU A 80 -24.13 -16.50 -7.71
N PRO A 81 -24.81 -15.99 -6.65
CA PRO A 81 -26.26 -16.11 -6.59
C PRO A 81 -26.86 -15.41 -7.81
N LYS A 82 -27.68 -16.13 -8.58
CA LYS A 82 -28.29 -15.61 -9.81
C LYS A 82 -29.06 -14.32 -9.48
N SER A 83 -28.67 -13.20 -10.10
CA SER A 83 -29.42 -11.96 -10.01
C SER A 83 -30.82 -12.18 -10.59
N LYS A 84 -31.88 -11.77 -9.87
CA LYS A 84 -33.29 -11.90 -10.31
C LYS A 84 -33.68 -10.89 -11.44
N GLY A 85 -32.70 -10.43 -12.22
CA GLY A 85 -32.89 -9.49 -13.34
C GLY A 85 -31.58 -8.80 -13.74
N GLY A 86 -31.29 -8.76 -15.05
CA GLY A 86 -30.12 -8.10 -15.64
C GLY A 86 -28.79 -8.87 -15.57
N ARG A 87 -27.87 -8.59 -16.50
CA ARG A 87 -26.51 -9.13 -16.51
C ARG A 87 -25.65 -8.39 -15.48
N PRO A 88 -25.08 -9.06 -14.45
CA PRO A 88 -24.28 -8.39 -13.44
C PRO A 88 -23.05 -7.71 -14.06
N SER A 89 -22.70 -6.52 -13.56
CA SER A 89 -21.51 -5.81 -13.99
C SER A 89 -20.31 -6.29 -13.18
N THR A 90 -19.28 -6.80 -13.87
CA THR A 90 -18.02 -7.16 -13.22
C THR A 90 -17.17 -5.91 -13.04
N GLU A 91 -16.68 -5.71 -11.82
CA GLU A 91 -15.67 -4.72 -11.48
C GLU A 91 -14.34 -5.42 -11.17
N TYR A 92 -13.24 -4.70 -11.40
CA TYR A 92 -11.89 -5.23 -11.22
C TYR A 92 -11.08 -4.23 -10.40
N HIS A 93 -10.40 -4.73 -9.37
CA HIS A 93 -9.32 -4.03 -8.69
C HIS A 93 -8.02 -4.65 -9.15
N ILE A 94 -7.12 -3.82 -9.65
CA ILE A 94 -5.83 -4.24 -10.22
C ILE A 94 -4.71 -3.73 -9.32
N THR A 95 -3.61 -4.47 -9.22
CA THR A 95 -2.42 -4.00 -8.50
C THR A 95 -1.84 -2.75 -9.16
N LEU A 96 -1.07 -1.99 -8.39
CA LEU A 96 -0.37 -0.83 -8.91
C LEU A 96 0.56 -1.20 -10.09
N ASP A 97 1.23 -2.35 -10.03
CA ASP A 97 2.13 -2.79 -11.09
C ASP A 97 1.38 -3.16 -12.37
N MET A 98 0.25 -3.89 -12.26
CA MET A 98 -0.63 -4.13 -13.40
C MET A 98 -1.13 -2.81 -14.01
N ALA A 99 -1.51 -1.83 -13.18
CA ALA A 99 -1.96 -0.51 -13.65
C ALA A 99 -0.87 0.26 -14.40
N LYS A 100 0.39 0.19 -13.93
CA LYS A 100 1.55 0.76 -14.61
C LYS A 100 1.75 0.10 -15.97
N GLU A 101 1.75 -1.23 -16.01
CA GLU A 101 1.94 -2.00 -17.26
C GLU A 101 0.86 -1.67 -18.29
N LEU A 102 -0.42 -1.66 -17.89
CA LEU A 102 -1.53 -1.29 -18.78
C LEU A 102 -1.36 0.13 -19.33
N SER A 103 -0.94 1.09 -18.49
CA SER A 103 -0.69 2.46 -18.92
C SER A 103 0.47 2.59 -19.93
N MET A 104 1.46 1.69 -19.86
CA MET A 104 2.55 1.63 -20.83
C MET A 104 2.13 1.00 -22.15
N VAL A 105 1.23 0.02 -22.12
CA VAL A 105 0.79 -0.77 -23.28
C VAL A 105 -0.18 -0.01 -24.18
N GLU A 106 -1.07 0.82 -23.64
CA GLU A 106 -2.12 1.49 -24.43
C GLU A 106 -1.59 2.47 -25.49
N ARG A 107 -0.32 2.93 -25.39
CA ARG A 107 0.36 3.79 -26.39
C ARG A 107 -0.42 5.06 -26.79
N ASN A 108 -1.27 5.56 -25.91
CA ASN A 108 -2.06 6.79 -26.05
C ASN A 108 -1.40 7.98 -25.30
N GLU A 109 -1.87 9.20 -25.56
CA GLU A 109 -1.38 10.40 -24.85
C GLU A 109 -1.70 10.31 -23.36
N LYS A 110 -2.90 9.84 -23.00
CA LYS A 110 -3.31 9.63 -21.61
C LYS A 110 -2.46 8.59 -20.88
N GLY A 111 -2.11 7.48 -21.53
CA GLY A 111 -1.20 6.48 -20.98
C GLY A 111 0.21 7.01 -20.80
N ARG A 112 0.69 7.88 -21.70
CA ARG A 112 1.94 8.63 -21.49
C ARG A 112 1.85 9.53 -20.26
N GLN A 113 0.73 10.21 -20.05
CA GLN A 113 0.50 11.02 -18.84
C GLN A 113 0.44 10.16 -17.57
N ALA A 114 -0.31 9.05 -17.56
CA ALA A 114 -0.35 8.10 -16.45
C ALA A 114 1.03 7.54 -16.13
N ARG A 115 1.80 7.14 -17.15
CA ARG A 115 3.17 6.64 -16.97
C ARG A 115 4.07 7.69 -16.31
N ARG A 116 4.05 8.93 -16.79
CA ARG A 116 4.83 10.03 -16.19
C ARG A 116 4.39 10.30 -14.75
N TYR A 117 3.08 10.29 -14.50
CA TYR A 117 2.52 10.45 -13.16
C TYR A 117 3.01 9.36 -12.20
N PHE A 118 2.95 8.08 -12.60
CA PHE A 118 3.45 6.98 -11.77
C PHE A 118 4.95 7.10 -11.49
N ILE A 119 5.76 7.44 -12.50
CA ILE A 119 7.20 7.67 -12.33
C ILE A 119 7.47 8.84 -11.37
N GLU A 120 6.70 9.92 -11.46
CA GLU A 120 6.83 11.06 -10.54
C GLU A 120 6.45 10.68 -9.10
N CYS A 121 5.38 9.90 -8.93
CA CYS A 121 4.99 9.36 -7.63
C CYS A 121 6.10 8.46 -7.03
N GLU A 122 6.68 7.54 -7.80
CA GLU A 122 7.80 6.70 -7.36
C GLU A 122 9.05 7.51 -7.02
N LYS A 123 9.37 8.53 -7.82
CA LYS A 123 10.50 9.45 -7.53
C LYS A 123 10.27 10.22 -6.23
N LYS A 124 9.06 10.74 -6.02
CA LYS A 124 8.69 11.44 -4.78
C LYS A 124 8.74 10.49 -3.58
N LEU A 125 8.21 9.29 -3.72
CA LEU A 125 8.25 8.28 -2.67
C LEU A 125 9.69 7.90 -2.33
N ARG A 126 10.55 7.67 -3.34
CA ARG A 126 11.97 7.40 -3.13
C ARG A 126 12.73 8.56 -2.47
N ASN A 127 12.36 9.80 -2.79
CA ASN A 127 12.97 10.98 -2.17
C ASN A 127 12.45 11.21 -0.74
N GLN A 128 11.23 10.77 -0.43
CA GLN A 128 10.61 10.86 0.90
C GLN A 128 11.00 9.70 1.80
N SER A 129 11.22 8.51 1.24
CA SER A 129 11.96 7.45 1.91
C SER A 129 13.38 7.97 2.08
N VAL A 130 13.60 8.67 3.19
CA VAL A 130 14.92 8.87 3.77
C VAL A 130 15.59 7.51 3.68
N ASP A 131 16.74 7.46 3.00
CA ASP A 131 17.56 6.28 2.84
C ASP A 131 18.04 5.86 4.24
N TYR A 132 17.19 5.15 4.99
CA TYR A 132 17.54 4.59 6.29
C TYR A 132 18.65 3.52 6.15
N ASP A 133 18.87 3.02 4.92
CA ASP A 133 19.80 1.95 4.62
C ASP A 133 21.21 2.48 4.31
N ARG A 134 21.35 3.67 3.71
CA ARG A 134 22.62 4.41 3.70
C ARG A 134 22.80 5.22 4.98
N ASP A 135 23.17 4.53 6.07
CA ASP A 135 23.66 5.21 7.27
C ASP A 135 25.06 5.80 7.03
N THR A 136 25.12 6.94 6.31
CA THR A 136 26.36 7.68 6.03
C THR A 136 26.93 8.39 7.26
N ARG A 137 26.34 8.22 8.46
CA ARG A 137 26.82 8.87 9.70
C ARG A 137 28.13 8.27 10.22
N PHE A 138 28.52 7.09 9.73
CA PHE A 138 29.81 6.44 10.04
C PHE A 138 30.81 6.55 8.88
N ASP A 139 30.45 7.23 7.79
CA ASP A 139 31.37 7.42 6.69
C ASP A 139 32.55 8.26 7.17
N LEU A 140 33.76 7.74 6.98
CA LEU A 140 34.97 8.42 7.36
C LEU A 140 35.16 9.63 6.42
N PRO A 141 35.41 10.84 6.95
CA PRO A 141 35.67 12.01 6.12
C PRO A 141 36.88 11.78 5.22
N SER A 142 36.91 12.43 4.06
CA SER A 142 38.02 12.32 3.10
C SER A 142 39.38 12.71 3.66
N TYR A 143 39.41 13.48 4.77
CA TYR A 143 40.62 13.91 5.48
C TYR A 143 40.96 13.04 6.71
N TRP A 144 40.28 11.90 6.92
CA TRP A 144 40.47 11.02 8.07
C TRP A 144 41.93 10.65 8.32
N GLU A 145 42.68 10.32 7.27
CA GLU A 145 44.09 9.93 7.40
C GLU A 145 44.98 11.06 7.92
N GLY A 146 44.60 12.32 7.70
CA GLY A 146 45.34 13.49 8.17
C GLY A 146 45.02 13.92 9.62
N MET A 147 44.02 13.32 10.26
CA MET A 147 43.58 13.70 11.61
C MET A 147 44.48 13.12 12.70
N ASN A 148 44.68 13.88 13.78
CA ASN A 148 45.36 13.36 14.96
C ASN A 148 44.49 12.35 15.73
N ALA A 149 45.09 11.57 16.63
CA ALA A 149 44.38 10.52 17.36
C ALA A 149 43.20 11.07 18.19
N GLY A 150 43.33 12.26 18.78
CA GLY A 150 42.26 12.90 19.56
C GLY A 150 41.06 13.32 18.71
N GLU A 151 41.32 13.87 17.54
CA GLU A 151 40.31 14.27 16.55
C GLU A 151 39.56 13.05 16.00
N LYS A 152 40.29 11.96 15.72
CA LYS A 152 39.68 10.67 15.30
C LYS A 152 38.73 10.13 16.36
N VAL A 153 39.13 10.16 17.63
CA VAL A 153 38.29 9.73 18.76
C VAL A 153 37.05 10.59 18.89
N LEU A 154 37.19 11.92 18.79
CA LEU A 154 36.05 12.84 18.90
C LEU A 154 35.02 12.62 17.79
N TYR A 155 35.49 12.36 16.56
CA TYR A 155 34.63 12.07 15.42
C TYR A 155 33.84 10.77 15.60
N LEU A 156 34.50 9.70 16.06
CA LEU A 156 33.83 8.42 16.33
C LEU A 156 32.87 8.49 17.53
N LEU A 157 33.18 9.31 18.53
CA LEU A 157 32.36 9.41 19.75
C LEU A 157 30.98 10.01 19.47
N GLY A 158 30.85 10.95 18.54
CA GLY A 158 29.59 11.60 18.21
C GLY A 158 28.47 10.64 17.80
N PRO A 159 28.65 9.83 16.73
CA PRO A 159 27.67 8.84 16.27
C PRO A 159 27.37 7.77 17.33
N ILE A 160 28.39 7.31 18.05
CA ILE A 160 28.23 6.32 19.12
C ILE A 160 27.35 6.88 20.24
N HIS A 161 27.60 8.12 20.67
CA HIS A 161 26.86 8.77 21.73
C HIS A 161 25.37 8.95 21.38
N MET A 162 25.07 9.39 20.15
CA MET A 162 23.68 9.51 19.68
C MET A 162 22.93 8.18 19.68
N ARG A 163 23.56 7.09 19.22
CA ARG A 163 22.94 5.75 19.27
C ARG A 163 22.70 5.26 20.70
N LEU A 164 23.62 5.59 21.61
CA LEU A 164 23.45 5.27 23.03
C LEU A 164 22.21 5.96 23.59
N ILE A 165 22.01 7.25 23.27
CA ILE A 165 20.84 8.03 23.68
C ILE A 165 19.55 7.42 23.13
N ASP A 166 19.50 7.10 21.83
CA ASP A 166 18.32 6.49 21.21
C ASP A 166 17.98 5.14 21.86
N ALA A 167 18.98 4.30 22.13
CA ALA A 167 18.81 3.02 22.81
C ALA A 167 18.21 3.19 24.21
N PHE A 168 18.70 4.18 24.98
CA PHE A 168 18.14 4.49 26.30
C PHE A 168 16.72 5.04 26.23
N ARG A 169 16.39 5.85 25.21
CA ARG A 169 15.00 6.33 25.00
C ARG A 169 14.06 5.16 24.76
N VAL A 170 14.43 4.23 23.87
CA VAL A 170 13.63 3.02 23.59
C VAL A 170 13.49 2.14 24.84
N ASP A 171 14.54 1.99 25.64
CA ASP A 171 14.45 1.25 26.90
C ASP A 171 13.49 1.92 27.90
N GLU A 172 13.49 3.25 27.98
CA GLU A 172 12.55 3.99 28.83
C GLU A 172 11.09 3.81 28.37
N GLU A 173 10.84 3.87 27.06
CA GLU A 173 9.52 3.58 26.48
C GLU A 173 9.08 2.15 26.78
N ASN A 174 9.96 1.17 26.58
CA ASN A 174 9.70 -0.24 26.90
C ASN A 174 9.34 -0.45 28.38
N ARG A 175 10.00 0.28 29.30
CA ARG A 175 9.65 0.26 30.73
C ARG A 175 8.24 0.80 30.98
N LYS A 176 7.86 1.89 30.33
CA LYS A 176 6.49 2.45 30.41
C LYS A 176 5.45 1.47 29.87
N TYR A 177 5.70 0.83 28.73
CA TYR A 177 4.81 -0.19 28.18
C TYR A 177 4.63 -1.39 29.12
N LYS A 178 5.72 -1.89 29.72
CA LYS A 178 5.63 -2.99 30.70
C LYS A 178 4.80 -2.61 31.93
N ALA A 179 4.90 -1.37 32.39
CA ALA A 179 4.09 -0.87 33.51
C ALA A 179 2.59 -0.82 33.15
N LEU A 180 2.24 -0.24 31.99
CA LEU A 180 0.86 -0.19 31.50
C LEU A 180 0.24 -1.59 31.33
N ILE A 181 0.99 -2.54 30.78
CA ILE A 181 0.54 -3.92 30.63
C ILE A 181 0.26 -4.56 32.01
N LYS A 182 1.10 -4.28 33.00
CA LYS A 182 0.91 -4.78 34.37
C LYS A 182 -0.36 -4.20 35.01
N GLU A 183 -0.60 -2.91 34.85
CA GLU A 183 -1.82 -2.25 35.33
C GLU A 183 -3.07 -2.79 34.64
N ALA A 184 -3.04 -2.94 33.31
CA ALA A 184 -4.16 -3.50 32.55
C ALA A 184 -4.51 -4.92 33.00
N LYS A 185 -3.51 -5.79 33.24
CA LYS A 185 -3.73 -7.14 33.79
C LYS A 185 -4.36 -7.09 35.19
N GLN A 186 -3.96 -6.15 36.04
CA GLN A 186 -4.52 -6.02 37.38
C GLN A 186 -5.98 -5.55 37.36
N VAL A 187 -6.32 -4.60 36.47
CA VAL A 187 -7.70 -4.14 36.28
C VAL A 187 -8.59 -5.26 35.78
N LEU A 188 -8.12 -6.04 34.79
CA LEU A 188 -8.84 -7.19 34.26
C LEU A 188 -9.06 -8.27 35.34
N ALA A 189 -8.06 -8.58 36.15
CA ALA A 189 -8.21 -9.53 37.25
C ALA A 189 -9.25 -9.04 38.28
N LYS A 190 -9.23 -7.75 38.63
CA LYS A 190 -10.23 -7.16 39.54
C LYS A 190 -11.65 -7.19 38.96
N SER A 191 -11.82 -6.94 37.65
CA SER A 191 -13.13 -6.97 37.02
C SER A 191 -13.71 -8.39 36.96
N ILE A 192 -12.87 -9.40 36.69
CA ILE A 192 -13.28 -10.82 36.72
C ILE A 192 -13.73 -11.22 38.13
N VAL A 193 -12.97 -10.87 39.17
CA VAL A 193 -13.33 -11.16 40.57
C VAL A 193 -14.64 -10.47 40.98
N LYS A 194 -14.93 -9.28 40.45
CA LYS A 194 -16.19 -8.56 40.73
C LYS A 194 -17.40 -9.18 40.01
N ALA A 195 -17.17 -9.89 38.90
CA ALA A 195 -18.23 -10.50 38.08
C ALA A 195 -18.55 -11.96 38.47
N ALA A 196 -17.67 -12.61 39.24
CA ALA A 196 -17.88 -13.94 39.83
C ALA A 196 -18.55 -13.82 41.22
#